data_AF-A0A078A9E4-F1
#
_entry.id   AF-A0A078A9E4-F1
#
_cell.length_a   1.000
_cell.length_b   1.000
_cell.length_c   1.000
_cell.angle_alpha   90.00
_cell.angle_beta   90.00
_cell.angle_gamma   90.00
#
_symmetry.space_group_name_H-M   'P 1'
#
loop_
_entity.id
_entity.type
_entity.pdbx_description
1 polymer ?
#
loop_
_entity_poly.entity_id
_entity_poly.type
_entity_poly.pdbx_seq_one_letter_code
_entity_poly.pdbx_strand_id
1 'polypeptide(L)'
;MAIPGMIASMSFALVEAMNLMFMGQFGDPALVAGVGLGNVYITIFGIITIGGINGILSTLVSQSYGQGNLYLCGVYLNRGRVIIVIAFIPIAFIMISAKYFFEFTGVQPNTAEQASLYICQKWL
;
A
#
# COMPACT_ATOMS: atom_id res chain seq x y z
N MET A 1 3.89 5.75 22.50
CA MET A 1 3.61 5.63 21.05
C MET A 1 3.55 4.18 20.54
N ALA A 2 4.08 3.19 21.26
CA ALA A 2 4.08 1.78 20.81
C ALA A 2 2.68 1.15 20.77
N ILE A 3 1.83 1.37 21.78
CA ILE A 3 0.52 0.70 21.89
C ILE A 3 -0.43 1.05 20.72
N PRO A 4 -0.64 2.33 20.34
CA PRO A 4 -1.49 2.65 19.20
C PRO A 4 -0.93 2.13 17.87
N GLY A 5 0.39 2.17 17.69
CA GLY A 5 1.05 1.65 16.48
C GLY A 5 0.90 0.14 16.35
N MET A 6 1.04 -0.61 17.44
CA MET A 6 0.83 -2.06 17.46
C MET A 6 -0.61 -2.42 17.14
N ILE A 7 -1.59 -1.72 17.74
CA ILE A 7 -3.02 -1.95 17.45
C ILE A 7 -3.31 -1.69 15.97
N ALA A 8 -2.81 -0.59 15.40
CA ALA A 8 -3.01 -0.28 13.98
C ALA A 8 -2.42 -1.38 13.07
N SER A 9 -1.20 -1.84 13.35
CA SER A 9 -0.57 -2.93 12.58
C SER A 9 -1.32 -4.25 12.69
N MET A 10 -1.85 -4.57 13.89
CA MET A 10 -2.66 -5.78 14.09
C MET A 10 -4.00 -5.69 13.35
N SER A 11 -4.69 -4.54 13.40
CA SER A 11 -5.91 -4.31 12.65
C SER A 11 -5.69 -4.46 11.15
N PHE A 12 -4.58 -3.92 10.63
CA PHE A 12 -4.22 -4.05 9.22
C PHE A 12 -4.04 -5.52 8.83
N ALA A 13 -3.28 -6.30 9.61
CA ALA A 13 -3.05 -7.72 9.34
C ALA A 13 -4.36 -8.55 9.39
N LEU A 14 -5.28 -8.22 10.30
CA LEU A 14 -6.56 -8.90 10.41
C LEU A 14 -7.46 -8.66 9.19
N VAL A 15 -7.50 -7.43 8.67
CA VAL A 15 -8.28 -7.10 7.47
C VAL A 15 -7.79 -7.92 6.27
N GLU A 16 -6.46 -7.99 6.08
CA GLU A 16 -5.88 -8.78 4.99
C GLU A 16 -6.16 -10.28 5.12
N ALA A 17 -6.09 -10.81 6.34
CA ALA A 17 -6.44 -12.20 6.61
C ALA A 17 -7.92 -12.49 6.35
N MET A 18 -8.82 -11.58 6.74
CA MET A 18 -10.25 -11.71 6.49
C MET A 18 -10.58 -11.69 4.99
N ASN A 19 -9.94 -10.80 4.22
CA ASN A 19 -10.11 -10.75 2.77
C ASN A 19 -9.73 -12.08 2.11
N LEU A 20 -8.58 -12.66 2.47
CA LEU A 20 -8.18 -13.96 1.93
C LEU A 20 -9.10 -15.09 2.36
N MET A 21 -9.51 -15.13 3.64
CA MET A 21 -10.41 -16.17 4.15
C MET A 21 -11.77 -16.13 3.44
N PHE A 22 -12.34 -14.94 3.24
CA PHE A 22 -13.61 -14.78 2.53
C PHE A 22 -13.51 -15.23 1.08
N MET A 23 -12.44 -14.83 0.38
CA MET A 23 -12.21 -15.25 -1.01
C MET A 23 -11.95 -16.75 -1.13
N GLY A 24 -11.33 -17.37 -0.13
CA GLY A 24 -11.15 -18.82 -0.03
C GLY A 24 -12.46 -19.62 0.03
N GLN A 25 -13.55 -19.04 0.54
CA GLN A 25 -14.85 -19.72 0.63
C GLN A 25 -15.54 -19.92 -0.72
N PHE A 26 -15.16 -19.14 -1.74
CA PHE A 26 -15.74 -19.27 -3.09
C PHE A 26 -15.21 -20.47 -3.88
N GLY A 27 -14.16 -21.15 -3.39
CA GLY A 27 -13.66 -22.40 -3.98
C GLY A 27 -13.00 -22.24 -5.35
N ASP A 28 -12.75 -21.01 -5.83
CA ASP A 28 -12.06 -20.72 -7.08
C ASP A 28 -10.56 -20.45 -6.82
N PRO A 29 -9.64 -21.36 -7.19
CA PRO A 29 -8.22 -21.19 -6.97
C PRO A 29 -7.63 -19.97 -7.70
N ALA A 30 -8.17 -19.59 -8.86
CA ALA A 30 -7.68 -18.45 -9.63
C ALA A 30 -8.04 -17.13 -8.95
N LEU A 31 -9.21 -17.08 -8.31
CA LEU A 31 -9.68 -15.93 -7.55
C LEU A 31 -8.86 -15.73 -6.26
N VAL A 32 -8.59 -16.81 -5.52
CA VAL A 32 -7.73 -16.75 -4.31
C VAL A 32 -6.30 -16.36 -4.66
N ALA A 33 -5.73 -16.96 -5.71
CA ALA A 33 -4.38 -16.62 -6.17
C ALA A 33 -4.32 -15.18 -6.71
N GLY A 34 -5.36 -14.72 -7.41
CA GLY A 34 -5.45 -13.37 -7.94
C GLY A 34 -5.49 -12.32 -6.83
N VAL A 35 -6.32 -12.51 -5.81
CA VAL A 35 -6.38 -11.61 -4.64
C VAL A 35 -5.08 -11.63 -3.85
N GLY A 36 -4.47 -12.81 -3.67
CA GLY A 36 -3.17 -12.92 -2.99
C GLY A 36 -2.07 -12.13 -3.71
N LEU A 37 -1.96 -12.30 -5.03
CA LEU A 37 -0.99 -11.55 -5.85
C LEU A 37 -1.29 -10.06 -5.88
N GLY A 38 -2.56 -9.68 -6.01
CA GLY A 38 -2.99 -8.29 -5.98
C GLY A 38 -2.68 -7.60 -4.66
N ASN A 39 -2.88 -8.31 -3.55
CA ASN A 39 -2.53 -7.81 -2.22
C ASN A 39 -1.02 -7.58 -2.06
N VAL A 40 -0.19 -8.54 -2.49
CA VAL A 40 1.27 -8.38 -2.48
C VAL A 40 1.69 -7.17 -3.32
N TYR A 41 1.07 -6.99 -4.49
CA TYR A 41 1.34 -5.85 -5.37
C TYR A 41 1.02 -4.51 -4.70
N ILE A 42 -0.18 -4.38 -4.11
CA ILE A 42 -0.62 -3.17 -3.38
C ILE A 42 0.31 -2.90 -2.19
N THR A 43 0.67 -3.94 -1.46
CA THR A 43 1.55 -3.84 -0.29
C THR A 43 2.92 -3.29 -0.68
N ILE A 44 3.54 -3.84 -1.72
CA ILE A 44 4.89 -3.45 -2.15
C ILE A 44 4.90 -2.03 -2.73
N PHE A 45 4.05 -1.77 -3.73
CA PHE A 45 4.11 -0.52 -4.50
C PHE A 45 3.35 0.64 -3.86
N GLY A 46 2.39 0.36 -2.97
CA GLY A 46 1.62 1.37 -2.27
C GLY A 46 2.05 1.53 -0.81
N ILE A 47 1.76 0.51 -0.01
CA ILE A 47 1.83 0.61 1.45
C ILE A 47 3.26 0.78 1.95
N ILE A 48 4.20 -0.02 1.47
CA ILE A 48 5.60 0.06 1.88
C ILE A 48 6.21 1.39 1.41
N THR A 49 5.92 1.83 0.18
CA THR A 49 6.43 3.10 -0.36
C THR A 49 5.97 4.30 0.46
N ILE A 50 4.66 4.40 0.73
CA ILE A 50 4.09 5.49 1.53
C ILE A 50 4.55 5.38 2.99
N GLY A 51 4.62 4.16 3.53
CA GLY A 51 5.14 3.88 4.86
C GLY A 51 6.59 4.36 5.03
N GLY A 52 7.44 4.12 4.02
CA GLY A 52 8.84 4.57 4.01
C GLY A 52 8.97 6.10 4.05
N ILE A 53 8.19 6.81 3.23
CA ILE A 53 8.18 8.28 3.22
C ILE A 53 7.74 8.84 4.58
N ASN A 54 6.67 8.28 5.14
CA ASN A 54 6.19 8.66 6.48
C ASN A 54 7.21 8.33 7.59
N GLY A 55 7.93 7.22 7.47
CA GLY A 55 9.02 6.85 8.38
C GLY A 55 10.13 7.90 8.40
N ILE A 56 10.58 8.34 7.22
CA ILE A 56 11.58 9.41 7.09
C ILE A 56 11.07 10.73 7.70
N LEU A 57 9.83 11.11 7.37
CA LEU A 57 9.20 12.33 7.92
C LEU A 57 9.09 12.30 9.44
N SER A 58 8.68 11.17 10.02
CA SER A 58 8.57 11.02 11.47
C SER A 58 9.92 11.21 12.15
N THR A 59 11.01 10.75 11.53
CA THR A 59 12.38 10.93 12.01
C THR A 59 12.80 12.40 11.94
N LEU A 60 12.58 13.07 10.81
CA LEU A 60 12.90 14.50 10.64
C LEU A 60 12.14 15.39 11.63
N VAL A 61 10.84 15.13 11.82
CA VAL A 61 10.00 15.87 12.78
C VAL A 61 10.46 15.60 14.22
N SER A 62 10.77 14.35 14.56
CA SER A 62 11.30 13.99 15.88
C SER A 62 12.64 14.67 16.16
N GLN A 63 13.53 14.74 15.16
CA GLN A 63 14.81 15.44 15.27
C GLN A 63 14.62 16.95 15.49
N SER A 64 13.77 17.62 14.69
CA SER A 64 13.51 19.05 14.88
C SER A 64 12.83 19.35 16.21
N TYR A 65 11.97 18.44 16.69
CA TYR A 65 11.35 18.54 18.00
C TYR A 65 12.38 18.42 19.13
N GLY A 66 13.31 17.45 19.02
CA GLY A 66 14.40 17.26 19.98
C GLY A 66 15.37 18.44 20.06
N GLN A 67 15.49 19.22 18.98
CA GLN A 67 16.26 20.47 18.94
C GLN A 67 15.49 21.70 19.48
N GLY A 68 14.23 21.52 19.90
CA GLY A 68 13.35 22.61 20.36
C GLY A 68 12.80 23.50 19.24
N ASN A 69 13.03 23.16 17.97
CA ASN A 69 12.61 23.97 16.82
C ASN A 69 11.24 23.53 16.29
N LEU A 70 10.18 23.97 16.97
CA LEU A 70 8.79 23.66 16.61
C LEU A 70 8.37 24.25 15.25
N TYR A 71 8.96 25.37 14.85
CA TYR A 71 8.71 25.95 13.52
C TYR A 71 9.17 24.99 12.42
N LEU A 72 10.38 24.43 12.57
CA LEU A 72 10.92 23.47 11.61
C LEU A 72 10.11 22.16 11.58
N CYS A 73 9.56 21.70 12.72
CA CYS A 73 8.59 20.59 12.74
C CYS A 73 7.42 20.83 11.79
N GLY A 74 6.80 22.01 11.88
CA GLY A 74 5.66 22.39 11.04
C GLY A 74 6.03 22.44 9.56
N VAL A 75 7.23 22.96 9.24
CA VAL A 75 7.75 23.00 7.87
C VAL A 75 7.96 21.59 7.31
N TYR A 76 8.59 20.69 8.07
CA TYR A 76 8.76 19.29 7.64
C TYR A 76 7.45 18.56 7.47
N LEU A 77 6.48 18.77 8.36
CA LEU A 77 5.16 18.16 8.24
C LEU A 77 4.44 18.63 6.96
N ASN A 78 4.44 19.93 6.70
CA ASN A 78 3.76 20.48 5.52
C ASN A 78 4.44 20.05 4.21
N ARG A 79 5.78 20.10 4.15
CA ARG A 79 6.55 19.59 3.00
C ARG A 79 6.31 18.10 2.79
N GLY A 80 6.25 17.34 3.88
CA GLY A 80 5.94 15.90 3.86
C GLY A 80 4.60 15.60 3.23
N ARG A 81 3.54 16.34 3.60
CA ARG A 81 2.22 16.21 2.97
C ARG A 81 2.27 16.42 1.47
N VAL A 82 2.97 17.48 1.01
CA VAL A 82 3.13 17.75 -0.42
C VAL A 82 3.88 16.62 -1.13
N ILE A 83 4.97 16.13 -0.54
CA ILE A 83 5.74 15.00 -1.08
C ILE A 83 4.87 13.76 -1.22
N ILE A 84 4.07 13.44 -0.19
CA ILE A 84 3.16 12.28 -0.22
C ILE A 84 2.13 12.44 -1.34
N VAL A 85 1.50 13.62 -1.48
CA VAL A 85 0.52 13.89 -2.56
C VAL A 85 1.16 13.73 -3.94
N ILE A 86 2.39 14.20 -4.12
CA ILE A 86 3.12 14.02 -5.38
C ILE A 86 3.46 12.55 -5.61
N ALA A 87 3.85 11.80 -4.57
CA ALA A 87 4.16 10.38 -4.65
C ALA A 87 2.94 9.51 -5.01
N PHE A 88 1.72 9.97 -4.72
CA PHE A 88 0.50 9.26 -5.17
C PHE A 88 0.37 9.20 -6.69
N ILE A 89 0.88 10.19 -7.43
CA ILE A 89 0.80 10.24 -8.90
C ILE A 89 1.53 9.05 -9.56
N PRO A 90 2.84 8.81 -9.30
CA PRO A 90 3.52 7.65 -9.85
C PRO A 90 2.98 6.33 -9.29
N ILE A 91 2.56 6.27 -8.03
CA ILE A 91 1.93 5.06 -7.45
C ILE A 91 0.66 4.72 -8.22
N ALA A 92 -0.21 5.68 -8.51
CA ALA A 92 -1.43 5.45 -9.30
C ALA A 92 -1.10 4.92 -10.70
N PHE A 93 -0.07 5.46 -11.36
CA PHE A 93 0.38 4.98 -12.67
C PHE A 93 0.85 3.52 -12.63
N ILE A 94 1.59 3.15 -11.58
CA ILE A 94 2.02 1.77 -11.33
C ILE A 94 0.79 0.86 -11.13
N MET A 95 -0.17 1.28 -10.30
CA MET A 95 -1.39 0.49 -10.03
C MET A 95 -2.24 0.25 -11.29
N ILE A 96 -2.39 1.25 -12.16
CA ILE A 96 -3.11 1.09 -13.44
C ILE A 96 -2.35 0.12 -14.37
N SER A 97 -1.02 0.10 -14.28
CA SER A 97 -0.17 -0.77 -15.09
C SER A 97 -0.05 -2.20 -14.54
N ALA A 98 -0.76 -2.54 -13.47
CA ALA A 98 -0.66 -3.85 -12.80
C ALA A 98 -0.97 -5.03 -13.73
N LYS A 99 -1.92 -4.87 -14.66
CA LYS A 99 -2.25 -5.92 -15.65
C LYS A 99 -1.04 -6.29 -16.51
N TYR A 100 -0.38 -5.29 -17.09
CA TYR A 100 0.82 -5.50 -17.92
C TYR A 100 1.97 -6.13 -17.11
N PHE A 101 2.09 -5.75 -15.83
CA PHE A 101 3.07 -6.34 -14.94
C PHE A 101 2.83 -7.85 -14.71
N PHE A 102 1.57 -8.25 -14.47
CA PHE A 102 1.25 -9.67 -14.28
C PHE A 102 1.37 -10.50 -15.56
N GLU A 103 1.02 -9.92 -16.71
CA GLU A 103 1.24 -10.58 -18.02
C GLU A 103 2.73 -10.78 -18.30
N PHE A 104 3.57 -9.79 -17.99
CA PHE A 104 5.02 -9.88 -18.15
C PHE A 104 5.67 -10.94 -17.24
N THR A 105 5.14 -11.14 -16.04
CA THR A 105 5.67 -12.13 -15.09
C THR A 105 5.27 -13.57 -15.41
N GLY A 106 4.46 -13.80 -16.45
CA GLY A 106 4.06 -15.14 -16.88
C GLY A 106 2.98 -15.78 -15.99
N VAL A 107 2.26 -14.97 -15.21
CA VAL A 107 1.10 -15.43 -14.42
C VAL A 107 0.00 -15.92 -15.38
N GLN A 108 -0.74 -16.96 -14.98
CA GLN A 108 -1.85 -17.47 -15.79
C GLN A 108 -2.87 -16.36 -16.11
N PRO A 109 -3.38 -16.26 -17.35
CA PRO A 109 -4.22 -15.14 -17.79
C PRO A 109 -5.44 -14.90 -16.88
N ASN A 110 -6.11 -15.98 -16.45
CA ASN A 110 -7.27 -15.92 -15.57
C ASN A 110 -6.91 -15.31 -14.21
N THR A 111 -5.80 -15.73 -13.60
CA THR A 111 -5.32 -15.21 -12.32
C THR A 111 -4.83 -13.76 -12.43
N ALA A 112 -4.16 -13.42 -13.54
CA ALA A 112 -3.69 -12.06 -13.82
C ALA A 112 -4.89 -11.09 -13.99
N GLU A 113 -5.96 -11.54 -14.64
CA GLU A 113 -7.20 -10.76 -14.75
C GLU A 113 -7.82 -10.53 -13.36
N GLN A 114 -7.99 -11.58 -12.55
CA GLN A 114 -8.53 -11.43 -11.19
C GLN A 114 -7.67 -10.52 -10.30
N ALA A 115 -6.35 -10.65 -10.37
CA ALA A 115 -5.42 -9.76 -9.65
C ALA A 115 -5.55 -8.30 -10.09
N SER A 116 -5.65 -8.07 -11.41
CA SER A 116 -5.83 -6.72 -11.95
C SER A 116 -7.18 -6.10 -11.57
N LEU A 117 -8.25 -6.91 -11.53
CA LEU A 117 -9.58 -6.48 -11.09
C LEU A 117 -9.62 -6.12 -9.61
N TYR A 118 -8.87 -6.85 -8.78
CA TYR A 118 -8.72 -6.55 -7.35
C TYR A 118 -7.99 -5.22 -7.12
N ILE A 119 -6.96 -4.91 -7.92
CA ILE A 119 -6.16 -3.68 -7.78
C ILE A 119 -6.87 -2.47 -8.39
N CYS A 120 -7.36 -2.61 -9.61
CA CYS A 120 -7.99 -1.56 -10.38
C CYS A 120 -9.35 -2.09 -10.84
N GLN A 121 -10.37 -1.90 -10.01
CA GLN A 121 -11.74 -2.23 -10.37
C GLN A 121 -12.04 -1.57 -11.73
N LYS A 122 -12.49 -2.39 -12.68
CA LYS A 122 -12.67 -2.05 -14.10
C LYS A 122 -13.53 -0.77 -14.24
N TRP A 123 -12.89 0.39 -14.27
CA TRP A 123 -13.50 1.67 -14.58
C TRP A 123 -13.42 1.93 -16.09
N LEU A 124 -14.03 1.02 -16.87
CA LEU A 124 -14.55 1.16 -18.24
C LEU A 124 -15.09 -0.20 -18.74
#